data_AF-A0A3M5D7M9-F1
#
_entry.id   AF-A0A3M5D7M9-F1
#
_cell.length_a   1.000
_cell.length_b   1.000
_cell.length_c   1.000
_cell.angle_alpha   90.00
_cell.angle_beta   90.00
_cell.angle_gamma   90.00
#
_symmetry.space_group_name_H-M   'P 1'
#
loop_
_entity.id
_entity.type
_entity.pdbx_description
1 polymer ?
#
loop_
_entity_poly.entity_id
_entity_poly.type
_entity_poly.pdbx_seq_one_letter_code
_entity_poly.pdbx_strand_id
1 'polypeptide(L)'
;MPLDSQPEANELGGTPSGFKGEVYSRLDGYRLVMDNPKAPREDKAYALFRAINCFAPAGYNTCGQQDIPQAERKQWFRTLKSTYADSSWAKELKYYW
;
A
#
# COMPACT_ATOMS: atom_id res chain seq x y z
N MET A 1 -9.17 -5.19 18.59
CA MET A 1 -9.62 -4.13 17.68
C MET A 1 -8.52 -3.87 16.66
N PRO A 2 -8.82 -3.85 15.36
CA PRO A 2 -7.92 -3.21 14.39
C PRO A 2 -7.57 -1.80 14.87
N LEU A 3 -6.31 -1.37 14.77
CA LEU A 3 -5.90 -0.04 15.25
C LEU A 3 -6.61 1.12 14.51
N ASP A 4 -7.19 0.84 13.34
CA ASP A 4 -7.86 1.82 12.47
C ASP A 4 -9.40 1.77 12.57
N SER A 5 -9.98 0.95 13.45
CA SER A 5 -11.44 0.92 13.65
C SER A 5 -11.87 1.93 14.71
N GLN A 6 -12.87 2.74 14.40
CA GLN A 6 -13.53 3.64 15.34
C GLN A 6 -14.02 2.83 16.56
N PRO A 7 -13.58 3.16 17.80
CA PRO A 7 -14.12 2.57 19.02
C PRO A 7 -15.60 2.95 19.22
N GLU A 8 -16.29 2.22 20.10
CA GLU A 8 -17.69 2.54 20.44
C GLU A 8 -17.80 3.93 21.07
N ALA A 9 -18.95 4.59 20.89
CA ALA A 9 -19.12 5.98 21.32
C ALA A 9 -18.92 6.22 22.83
N ASN A 10 -19.06 5.17 23.65
CA ASN A 10 -18.86 5.18 25.10
C ASN A 10 -17.42 4.79 25.52
N GLU A 11 -16.52 4.53 24.58
CA GLU A 11 -15.12 4.19 24.84
C GLU A 11 -14.18 5.38 24.58
N LEU A 12 -12.98 5.32 25.16
CA LEU A 12 -11.94 6.31 24.89
C LEU A 12 -11.60 6.33 23.40
N GLY A 13 -11.76 7.48 22.76
CA GLY A 13 -11.57 7.63 21.31
C GLY A 13 -12.82 7.36 20.47
N GLY A 14 -13.97 7.10 21.08
CA GLY A 14 -15.25 6.89 20.39
C GLY A 14 -15.90 8.15 19.78
N THR A 15 -15.31 9.33 19.98
CA THR A 15 -15.85 10.57 19.40
C THR A 15 -15.73 10.56 17.87
N PRO A 16 -16.76 11.01 17.12
CA PRO A 16 -16.70 11.00 15.65
C PRO A 16 -15.47 11.71 15.12
N SER A 17 -14.83 11.12 14.10
CA SER A 17 -13.68 11.74 13.43
C SER A 17 -14.04 13.13 12.88
N GLY A 18 -13.21 14.12 13.19
CA GLY A 18 -13.29 15.45 12.56
C GLY A 18 -12.77 15.48 11.13
N PHE A 19 -12.12 14.40 10.68
CA PHE A 19 -11.66 14.25 9.30
C PHE A 19 -12.78 13.67 8.46
N LYS A 20 -13.23 14.43 7.46
CA LYS A 20 -14.25 13.98 6.51
C LYS A 20 -13.66 12.94 5.56
N GLY A 21 -14.45 11.93 5.22
CA GLY A 21 -14.11 10.90 4.24
C GLY A 21 -13.70 9.58 4.86
N GLU A 22 -13.21 8.67 4.00
CA GLU A 22 -12.74 7.36 4.42
C GLU A 22 -11.40 7.45 5.16
N VAL A 23 -11.14 6.49 6.04
CA VAL A 23 -9.85 6.36 6.72
C VAL A 23 -8.77 6.11 5.67
N TYR A 24 -7.73 6.94 5.69
CA TYR A 24 -6.63 6.82 4.76
C TYR A 24 -5.86 5.50 4.95
N SER A 25 -5.69 4.74 3.87
CA SER A 25 -4.77 3.62 3.80
C SER A 25 -3.48 4.00 3.09
N ARG A 26 -2.34 3.53 3.63
CA ARG A 26 -1.05 3.66 2.97
C ARG A 26 -1.06 3.00 1.59
N LEU A 27 -1.77 1.89 1.43
CA LEU A 27 -1.88 1.18 0.17
C LEU A 27 -2.62 2.01 -0.89
N ASP A 28 -3.70 2.70 -0.51
CA ASP A 28 -4.42 3.59 -1.43
C ASP A 28 -3.53 4.73 -1.90
N GLY A 29 -2.75 5.33 -0.98
CA GLY A 29 -1.75 6.33 -1.33
C GLY A 29 -0.73 5.83 -2.36
N TYR A 30 -0.22 4.60 -2.20
CA TYR A 30 0.71 4.03 -3.19
C TYR A 30 0.03 3.80 -4.54
N ARG A 31 -1.20 3.27 -4.57
CA ARG A 31 -1.96 3.06 -5.81
C ARG A 31 -2.21 4.36 -6.55
N LEU A 32 -2.57 5.43 -5.83
CA LEU A 32 -2.74 6.77 -6.42
C LEU A 32 -1.47 7.24 -7.14
N VAL A 33 -0.28 6.98 -6.59
CA VAL A 33 0.99 7.34 -7.23
C VAL A 33 1.27 6.45 -8.46
N MET A 34 1.01 5.15 -8.37
CA MET A 34 1.18 4.22 -9.50
C MET A 34 0.32 4.63 -10.71
N ASP A 35 -0.95 4.93 -10.45
CA ASP A 35 -1.96 5.21 -11.46
C ASP A 35 -1.87 6.66 -12.01
N ASN A 36 -1.15 7.55 -11.33
CA ASN A 36 -0.99 8.92 -11.77
C ASN A 36 -0.07 9.02 -13.00
N PRO A 37 -0.55 9.41 -14.19
CA PRO A 37 0.28 9.50 -15.39
C PRO A 37 1.39 10.56 -15.28
N LYS A 38 1.23 11.55 -14.41
CA LYS A 38 2.19 12.64 -14.19
C LYS A 38 3.20 12.36 -13.08
N ALA A 39 3.06 11.26 -12.34
CA ALA A 39 4.01 10.91 -11.29
C ALA A 39 5.39 10.55 -11.90
N PRO A 40 6.49 11.04 -11.30
CA PRO A 40 7.84 10.66 -11.71
C PRO A 40 8.04 9.14 -11.73
N ARG A 41 8.91 8.69 -12.64
CA ARG A 41 9.22 7.26 -12.80
C ARG A 41 9.71 6.63 -11.49
N GLU A 42 10.58 7.32 -10.76
CA GLU A 42 11.12 6.85 -9.48
C GLU A 42 10.05 6.77 -8.38
N ASP A 43 9.11 7.72 -8.34
CA ASP A 43 8.02 7.71 -7.36
C ASP A 43 7.07 6.54 -7.59
N LYS A 44 6.82 6.17 -8.86
CA LYS A 44 6.06 4.96 -9.21
C LYS A 44 6.79 3.69 -8.80
N ALA A 45 8.10 3.62 -9.02
CA ALA A 45 8.92 2.49 -8.59
C ALA A 45 8.90 2.34 -7.05
N TYR A 46 9.03 3.46 -6.34
CA TYR A 46 8.92 3.50 -4.88
C TYR A 46 7.53 3.05 -4.40
N ALA A 47 6.47 3.56 -5.01
CA ALA A 47 5.10 3.17 -4.67
C ALA A 47 4.89 1.66 -4.84
N LEU A 48 5.33 1.09 -5.96
CA LEU A 48 5.28 -0.36 -6.20
C LEU A 48 6.04 -1.13 -5.14
N PHE A 49 7.27 -0.71 -4.83
CA PHE A 49 8.09 -1.32 -3.78
C PHE A 49 7.37 -1.30 -2.44
N ARG A 50 6.79 -0.17 -2.04
CA ARG A 50 6.09 -0.03 -0.76
C ARG A 50 4.81 -0.85 -0.71
N ALA A 51 4.02 -0.87 -1.79
CA ALA A 51 2.81 -1.68 -1.89
C ALA A 51 3.10 -3.18 -1.80
N ILE A 52 4.17 -3.65 -2.43
CA ILE A 52 4.62 -5.05 -2.32
C ILE A 52 5.00 -5.37 -0.86
N ASN A 53 5.72 -4.47 -0.19
CA ASN A 53 6.12 -4.65 1.21
C ASN A 53 4.93 -4.63 2.19
N CYS A 54 3.79 -4.03 1.83
CA CYS A 54 2.58 -4.07 2.66
C CYS A 54 2.11 -5.49 2.99
N PHE A 55 2.47 -6.47 2.15
CA PHE A 55 2.07 -7.86 2.32
C PHE A 55 3.19 -8.75 2.86
N ALA A 56 4.40 -8.24 3.06
CA ALA A 56 5.56 -9.01 3.50
C ALA A 56 5.88 -8.80 5.00
N PRO A 57 6.47 -9.80 5.69
CA PRO A 57 6.68 -11.19 5.26
C PRO A 57 5.42 -12.07 5.46
N ALA A 58 4.41 -11.57 6.18
CA ALA A 58 3.36 -12.40 6.75
C ALA A 58 2.23 -12.78 5.78
N GLY A 59 2.19 -12.20 4.58
CA GLY A 59 1.23 -12.53 3.53
C GLY A 59 -0.08 -11.74 3.57
N TYR A 60 -0.41 -11.12 4.71
CA TYR A 60 -1.61 -10.29 4.87
C TYR A 60 -1.30 -8.79 4.72
N ASN A 61 -2.31 -7.99 4.37
CA ASN A 61 -2.19 -6.55 4.19
C ASN A 61 -1.94 -5.86 5.55
N THR A 62 -0.82 -5.16 5.69
CA THR A 62 -0.49 -4.35 6.87
C THR A 62 -0.63 -2.85 6.62
N CYS A 63 -1.04 -2.45 5.41
CA CYS A 63 -1.15 -1.05 5.00
C CYS A 63 -2.58 -0.53 4.93
N GLY A 64 -3.57 -1.39 5.14
CA GLY A 64 -4.99 -1.05 5.18
C GLY A 64 -5.84 -2.31 5.28
N GLN A 65 -7.16 -2.14 5.12
CA GLN A 65 -8.16 -3.21 5.25
C GLN A 65 -8.56 -3.83 3.91
N GLN A 66 -7.96 -3.39 2.79
CA GLN A 66 -8.30 -3.89 1.47
C GLN A 66 -7.82 -5.33 1.30
N ASP A 67 -8.69 -6.16 0.72
CA ASP A 67 -8.30 -7.48 0.23
C ASP A 67 -7.83 -7.38 -1.22
N ILE A 68 -6.52 -7.51 -1.41
CA ILE A 68 -5.90 -7.48 -2.74
C ILE A 68 -5.60 -8.91 -3.18
N PRO A 69 -6.11 -9.38 -4.33
CA PRO A 69 -5.81 -10.72 -4.82
C PRO A 69 -4.31 -10.94 -5.06
N GLN A 70 -3.81 -12.15 -4.81
CA GLN A 70 -2.39 -12.48 -5.03
C GLN A 70 -1.93 -12.21 -6.48
N ALA A 71 -2.83 -12.34 -7.46
CA ALA A 71 -2.53 -12.05 -8.87
C ALA A 71 -2.15 -10.57 -9.10
N GLU A 72 -2.83 -9.64 -8.43
CA GLU A 72 -2.51 -8.21 -8.52
C GLU A 72 -1.15 -7.90 -7.86
N ARG A 73 -0.87 -8.51 -6.70
CA ARG A 73 0.42 -8.40 -6.01
C ARG A 73 1.59 -8.91 -6.88
N LYS A 74 1.38 -10.04 -7.56
CA LYS A 74 2.30 -10.60 -8.58
C LYS A 74 2.54 -9.63 -9.73
N GLN A 75 1.48 -8.98 -10.21
CA GLN A 75 1.60 -8.00 -11.29
C GLN A 75 2.42 -6.79 -10.86
N TRP A 76 2.26 -6.29 -9.63
CA TRP A 76 3.11 -5.22 -9.09
C TRP A 76 4.58 -5.62 -9.04
N PHE A 77 4.89 -6.83 -8.54
CA PHE A 77 6.25 -7.36 -8.52
C PHE A 77 6.86 -7.42 -9.93
N ARG A 78 6.12 -8.01 -10.88
CA ARG A 78 6.56 -8.10 -12.29
C ARG A 78 6.79 -6.71 -12.88
N THR A 79 5.89 -5.77 -12.62
CA THR A 79 6.00 -4.40 -13.12
C THR A 79 7.25 -3.72 -12.57
N LEU A 80 7.50 -3.81 -11.25
CA LEU A 80 8.69 -3.26 -10.62
C LEU A 80 9.98 -3.88 -11.18
N LYS A 81 10.04 -5.21 -11.32
CA LYS A 81 11.23 -5.92 -11.80
C LYS A 81 11.46 -5.87 -13.30
N SER A 82 10.47 -5.44 -14.09
CA SER A 82 10.61 -5.28 -15.55
C SER A 82 10.73 -3.82 -15.95
N THR A 83 9.70 -3.02 -15.66
CA THR A 83 9.58 -1.63 -16.12
C THR A 83 10.52 -0.70 -15.35
N TYR A 84 10.83 -1.05 -14.09
CA TYR A 84 11.62 -0.23 -13.18
C TYR A 84 12.89 -0.94 -12.68
N ALA A 85 13.38 -1.93 -13.42
CA ALA A 85 14.44 -2.85 -13.00
C ALA A 85 15.76 -2.17 -12.57
N ASP A 86 16.05 -1.01 -13.15
CA ASP A 86 17.25 -0.19 -12.91
C ASP A 86 17.14 0.71 -11.67
N SER A 87 15.93 0.94 -11.14
CA SER A 87 15.71 1.73 -9.93
C SER A 87 16.33 1.06 -8.69
N SER A 88 16.71 1.86 -7.69
CA SER A 88 17.16 1.34 -6.39
C SER A 88 16.09 0.46 -5.74
N TRP A 89 14.83 0.86 -5.84
CA TRP A 89 13.69 0.15 -5.28
C TRP A 89 13.52 -1.26 -5.86
N ALA A 90 13.69 -1.42 -7.17
CA ALA A 90 13.66 -2.73 -7.78
C ALA A 90 14.82 -3.61 -7.34
N LYS A 91 16.02 -3.03 -7.17
CA LYS A 91 17.23 -3.77 -6.73
C LYS A 91 17.15 -4.18 -5.25
N GLU A 92 16.61 -3.33 -4.39
CA GLU A 92 16.52 -3.55 -2.95
C GLU A 92 15.36 -4.46 -2.54
N LEU A 93 14.38 -4.70 -3.42
CA LEU A 93 13.24 -5.56 -3.11
C LEU A 93 13.69 -7.00 -2.82
N LYS A 94 13.59 -7.39 -1.55
CA LYS A 94 13.94 -8.72 -1.03
C LYS A 94 12.83 -9.76 -1.14
N TYR A 95 11.58 -9.31 -1.23
CA TYR A 95 10.41 -10.17 -1.20
C TYR A 95 9.91 -10.48 -2.61
N TYR A 96 9.55 -11.73 -2.85
CA TYR A 96 8.98 -12.20 -4.10
C TYR A 96 7.47 -12.41 -3.95
N TRP A 97 6.73 -12.15 -5.02
CA TRP A 97 5.30 -12.41 -5.15
C TRP A 97 5.00 -13.15 -6.44
#